data_AF-A0A180G5S6-F1
#
_entry.id   AF-A0A180G5S6-F1
#
_cell.length_a   1.000
_cell.length_b   1.000
_cell.length_c   1.000
_cell.angle_alpha   90.00
_cell.angle_beta   90.00
_cell.angle_gamma   90.00
#
_symmetry.space_group_name_H-M   'P 1'
#
loop_
_entity.id
_entity.type
_entity.pdbx_description
1 polymer ?
#
loop_
_entity_poly.entity_id
_entity_poly.type
_entity_poly.pdbx_seq_one_letter_code
_entity_poly.pdbx_strand_id
1 'polypeptide(L)'
;MNGKFDLQPLSPVEYTDMIYTGRFRTQDDQATSAKISRGFFKASSMSRDHQDMVELPSELIIGHSRVVKPSGLSWAPPIVSPLDIPTSMYNCTEALIRCLELKWLPILTGPEKSEKSSLVKFLAARKGVQLRVFSLHSGTDTSDLIGGFEQSNMERQLIAIIEDTCQIIQQNLENSSPCRDASTTNLEMSCRDLKCLKSLIFSFDTEKLVALQSQVVALNGSMAPS
;
A
#
# COMPACT_ATOMS: atom_id res chain seq x y z
N MET A 1 -8.56 -16.28 -8.76
CA MET A 1 -7.69 -16.06 -9.95
C MET A 1 -8.62 -16.10 -11.14
N ASN A 2 -8.84 -14.98 -11.84
CA ASN A 2 -9.82 -14.94 -12.94
C ASN A 2 -9.21 -15.36 -14.29
N GLY A 3 -7.94 -15.79 -14.31
CA GLY A 3 -7.24 -16.37 -15.46
C GLY A 3 -7.21 -15.53 -16.74
N LYS A 4 -7.54 -14.25 -16.64
CA LYS A 4 -7.82 -13.37 -17.79
C LYS A 4 -6.55 -13.03 -18.59
N PHE A 5 -5.38 -13.22 -18.00
CA PHE A 5 -4.06 -12.89 -18.55
C PHE A 5 -3.10 -14.07 -18.47
N ASP A 6 -3.67 -15.27 -18.32
CA ASP A 6 -2.94 -16.52 -18.31
C ASP A 6 -2.59 -16.89 -19.76
N LEU A 7 -1.37 -17.39 -20.01
CA LEU A 7 -0.97 -17.91 -21.32
C LEU A 7 -1.72 -19.21 -21.62
N GLN A 8 -1.96 -19.97 -20.57
CA GLN A 8 -2.75 -21.18 -20.49
C GLN A 8 -3.91 -20.90 -19.53
N PRO A 9 -5.06 -20.43 -20.05
CA PRO A 9 -6.22 -20.06 -19.24
C PRO A 9 -6.58 -21.14 -18.22
N LEU A 10 -6.67 -20.76 -16.94
CA LEU A 10 -7.04 -21.64 -15.83
C LEU A 10 -6.05 -22.79 -15.54
N SER A 11 -4.83 -22.73 -16.10
CA SER A 11 -3.80 -23.73 -15.84
C SER A 11 -3.09 -23.41 -14.51
N PRO A 12 -3.13 -24.31 -13.51
CA PRO A 12 -2.41 -24.10 -12.25
C PRO A 12 -0.89 -24.09 -12.43
N VAL A 13 -0.41 -24.57 -13.58
CA VAL A 13 1.00 -24.63 -13.95
C VAL A 13 1.63 -23.23 -13.93
N GLU A 14 0.88 -22.22 -14.32
CA GLU A 14 1.38 -20.84 -14.40
C GLU A 14 1.74 -20.27 -13.04
N TYR A 15 1.00 -20.69 -11.99
CA TYR A 15 1.19 -20.19 -10.64
C TYR A 15 2.15 -21.07 -9.82
N THR A 16 2.64 -22.18 -10.37
CA THR A 16 3.49 -23.13 -9.63
C THR A 16 4.82 -22.49 -9.25
N ASP A 17 5.40 -21.66 -10.12
CA ASP A 17 6.64 -20.97 -9.79
C ASP A 17 6.44 -19.98 -8.64
N MET A 18 5.40 -19.15 -8.74
CA MET A 18 5.04 -18.18 -7.71
C MET A 18 4.74 -18.82 -6.35
N ILE A 19 4.00 -19.94 -6.33
CA ILE A 19 3.54 -20.56 -5.08
C ILE A 19 4.62 -21.46 -4.47
N TYR A 20 5.34 -22.22 -5.29
CA TYR A 20 6.25 -23.27 -4.82
C TYR A 20 7.71 -23.01 -5.23
N THR A 21 8.01 -23.00 -6.53
CA THR A 21 9.40 -23.05 -6.99
C THR A 21 10.20 -21.84 -6.52
N GLY A 22 9.66 -20.63 -6.62
CA GLY A 22 10.28 -19.39 -6.17
C GLY A 22 10.54 -19.29 -4.66
N ARG A 23 9.98 -20.22 -3.85
CA ARG A 23 10.24 -20.27 -2.40
C ARG A 23 11.50 -21.05 -2.03
N PHE A 24 12.02 -21.87 -2.93
CA PHE A 24 13.25 -22.60 -2.68
C PHE A 24 14.46 -21.68 -2.80
N ARG A 25 15.38 -21.79 -1.84
CA ARG A 25 16.55 -20.91 -1.74
C ARG A 25 17.65 -21.27 -2.74
N THR A 26 17.83 -22.56 -3.04
CA THR A 26 18.91 -23.04 -3.91
C THR A 26 18.41 -23.25 -5.33
N GLN A 27 19.28 -23.05 -6.31
CA GLN A 27 18.96 -23.28 -7.71
C GLN A 27 18.67 -24.76 -8.00
N ASP A 28 19.33 -25.67 -7.28
CA ASP A 28 19.12 -27.13 -7.41
C ASP A 28 17.72 -27.55 -6.94
N ASP A 29 17.26 -27.00 -5.80
CA ASP A 29 15.91 -27.25 -5.30
C ASP A 29 14.85 -26.64 -6.23
N GLN A 30 15.11 -25.44 -6.75
CA GLN A 30 14.25 -24.81 -7.75
C GLN A 30 14.16 -25.66 -9.03
N ALA A 31 15.28 -26.16 -9.54
CA ALA A 31 15.32 -27.02 -10.71
C ALA A 31 14.58 -28.35 -10.48
N THR A 32 14.74 -28.92 -9.28
CA THR A 32 14.05 -30.16 -8.87
C THR A 32 12.54 -29.94 -8.78
N SER A 33 12.10 -28.84 -8.14
CA SER A 33 10.70 -28.44 -8.07
C SER A 33 10.09 -28.25 -9.46
N ALA A 34 10.79 -27.55 -10.36
CA ALA A 34 10.36 -27.34 -11.73
C ALA A 34 10.25 -28.67 -12.51
N LYS A 35 11.20 -29.60 -12.32
CA LYS A 35 11.16 -30.94 -12.94
C LYS A 35 9.95 -31.76 -12.47
N ILE A 36 9.67 -31.74 -11.16
CA ILE A 36 8.50 -32.43 -10.58
C ILE A 36 7.21 -31.83 -11.14
N SER A 37 7.10 -30.50 -11.13
CA SER A 37 5.95 -29.78 -11.70
C SER A 37 5.71 -30.17 -13.17
N ARG A 38 6.76 -30.13 -14.00
CA ARG A 38 6.67 -30.51 -15.41
C ARG A 38 6.21 -31.95 -15.61
N GLY A 39 6.74 -32.88 -14.83
CA GLY A 39 6.34 -34.29 -14.88
C GLY A 39 4.89 -34.51 -14.46
N PHE A 40 4.44 -33.82 -13.41
CA PHE A 40 3.09 -33.94 -12.89
C PHE A 40 2.04 -33.35 -13.83
N PHE A 41 2.25 -32.11 -14.29
CA PHE A 41 1.30 -31.40 -15.15
C PHE A 41 1.44 -31.70 -16.64
N LYS A 42 2.48 -32.44 -17.06
CA LYS A 42 2.80 -32.74 -18.47
C LYS A 42 2.91 -31.48 -19.35
N ALA A 43 3.29 -30.35 -18.76
CA ALA A 43 3.38 -29.07 -19.47
C ALA A 43 4.73 -28.93 -20.19
N SER A 44 4.73 -28.32 -21.38
CA SER A 44 5.95 -28.07 -22.17
C SER A 44 6.68 -26.79 -21.77
N SER A 45 5.99 -25.81 -21.22
CA SER A 45 6.52 -24.49 -20.80
C SER A 45 6.04 -24.13 -19.38
N MET A 46 6.86 -23.35 -18.66
CA MET A 46 6.55 -22.85 -17.31
C MET A 46 6.46 -21.31 -17.34
N SER A 47 5.75 -20.70 -16.38
CA SER A 47 5.53 -19.24 -16.31
C SER A 47 6.79 -18.37 -16.33
N ARG A 48 7.95 -18.90 -15.88
CA ARG A 48 9.26 -18.21 -15.89
C ARG A 48 9.67 -17.62 -17.24
N ASP A 49 9.12 -18.10 -18.34
CA ASP A 49 9.52 -17.66 -19.67
C ASP A 49 8.96 -16.28 -20.05
N HIS A 50 7.93 -15.74 -19.38
CA HIS A 50 7.19 -14.54 -19.84
C HIS A 50 6.90 -13.53 -18.71
N GLN A 51 7.96 -12.96 -18.13
CA GLN A 51 7.85 -11.96 -17.06
C GLN A 51 8.28 -10.58 -17.52
N ASP A 52 7.79 -10.13 -18.67
CA ASP A 52 8.06 -8.78 -19.11
C ASP A 52 7.37 -7.77 -18.18
N MET A 53 8.12 -6.72 -17.80
CA MET A 53 7.58 -5.57 -17.10
C MET A 53 7.08 -4.56 -18.14
N VAL A 54 5.81 -4.20 -18.05
CA VAL A 54 5.19 -3.16 -18.89
C VAL A 54 4.65 -2.07 -17.98
N GLU A 55 5.19 -0.86 -18.12
CA GLU A 55 4.74 0.32 -17.37
C GLU A 55 3.81 1.19 -18.22
N LEU A 56 2.52 1.21 -17.88
CA LEU A 56 1.49 2.05 -18.49
C LEU A 56 1.20 3.28 -17.59
N PRO A 57 0.54 4.33 -18.11
CA PRO A 57 0.12 5.46 -17.29
C PRO A 57 -0.85 5.08 -16.16
N SER A 58 -1.75 4.13 -16.41
CA SER A 58 -2.79 3.69 -15.48
C SER A 58 -2.39 2.50 -14.60
N GLU A 59 -1.35 1.75 -14.98
CA GLU A 59 -0.97 0.52 -14.29
C GLU A 59 0.45 0.07 -14.58
N LEU A 60 1.01 -0.74 -13.69
CA LEU A 60 2.24 -1.51 -13.90
C LEU A 60 1.86 -2.99 -14.02
N ILE A 61 2.35 -3.65 -15.06
CA ILE A 61 2.10 -5.07 -15.34
C ILE A 61 3.42 -5.83 -15.27
N ILE A 62 3.45 -6.92 -14.51
CA ILE A 62 4.59 -7.85 -14.44
C ILE A 62 4.01 -9.26 -14.44
N GLY A 63 4.29 -10.04 -15.48
CA GLY A 63 3.69 -11.37 -15.65
C GLY A 63 2.16 -11.31 -15.55
N HIS A 64 1.59 -12.09 -14.62
CA HIS A 64 0.14 -12.17 -14.37
C HIS A 64 -0.38 -11.13 -13.35
N SER A 65 0.50 -10.30 -12.78
CA SER A 65 0.19 -9.39 -11.68
C SER A 65 0.10 -7.93 -12.14
N ARG A 66 -0.82 -7.16 -11.55
CA ARG A 66 -1.14 -5.80 -12.02
C ARG A 66 -1.28 -4.82 -10.86
N VAL A 67 -0.50 -3.74 -10.90
CA VAL A 67 -0.61 -2.64 -9.95
C VAL A 67 -1.30 -1.45 -10.62
N VAL A 68 -2.55 -1.21 -10.25
CA VAL A 68 -3.27 0.00 -10.69
C VAL A 68 -2.64 1.23 -10.03
N LYS A 69 -2.26 2.20 -10.87
CA LYS A 69 -1.72 3.50 -10.47
C LYS A 69 -2.86 4.47 -10.14
N PRO A 70 -2.67 5.39 -9.19
CA PRO A 70 -3.68 6.39 -8.84
C PRO A 70 -3.94 7.34 -10.01
N SER A 71 -5.21 7.68 -10.23
CA SER A 71 -5.64 8.68 -11.21
C SER A 71 -5.89 10.00 -10.47
N GLY A 72 -4.84 10.78 -10.18
CA GLY A 72 -4.97 12.04 -9.43
C GLY A 72 -3.68 12.48 -8.72
N LEU A 73 -3.79 13.44 -7.80
CA LEU A 73 -2.70 13.84 -6.90
C LEU A 73 -2.41 12.65 -5.97
N SER A 74 -1.45 11.81 -6.35
CA SER A 74 -1.01 10.69 -5.52
C SER A 74 -0.22 11.21 -4.32
N TRP A 75 -0.18 10.42 -3.24
CA TRP A 75 0.92 10.53 -2.28
C TRP A 75 2.24 10.49 -3.05
N ALA A 76 2.94 11.62 -3.07
CA ALA A 76 4.31 11.68 -3.55
C ALA A 76 5.19 11.10 -2.44
N PRO A 77 5.94 10.01 -2.69
CA PRO A 77 6.78 9.45 -1.66
C PRO A 77 7.79 10.53 -1.23
N PRO A 78 7.92 10.84 0.07
CA PRO A 78 9.00 11.69 0.59
C PRO A 78 10.37 11.01 0.44
N ILE A 79 10.39 9.74 0.01
CA ILE A 79 11.55 8.88 -0.13
C ILE A 79 11.87 8.69 -1.61
N VAL A 80 13.17 8.69 -1.93
CA VAL A 80 13.71 8.28 -3.23
C VAL A 80 13.25 6.84 -3.53
N SER A 81 12.17 6.69 -4.30
CA SER A 81 11.77 5.41 -4.86
C SER A 81 12.69 5.09 -6.05
N PRO A 82 13.18 3.86 -6.20
CA PRO A 82 13.89 3.46 -7.42
C PRO A 82 13.06 3.76 -8.66
N LEU A 83 13.71 4.23 -9.73
CA LEU A 83 13.03 4.40 -11.02
C LEU A 83 12.73 3.06 -11.67
N ASP A 84 13.61 2.07 -11.50
CA ASP A 84 13.45 0.73 -12.09
C ASP A 84 13.83 -0.36 -11.08
N ILE A 85 13.43 -1.58 -11.41
CA ILE A 85 13.82 -2.82 -10.71
C ILE A 85 14.58 -3.73 -11.69
N PRO A 86 15.63 -4.44 -11.23
CA PRO A 86 16.35 -5.41 -12.07
C PRO A 86 15.44 -6.53 -12.57
N THR A 87 15.69 -7.02 -13.79
CA THR A 87 14.96 -8.15 -14.39
C THR A 87 15.04 -9.42 -13.53
N SER A 88 16.13 -9.61 -12.81
CA SER A 88 16.31 -10.71 -11.86
C SER A 88 15.29 -10.72 -10.71
N MET A 89 14.64 -9.59 -10.44
CA MET A 89 13.63 -9.44 -9.40
C MET A 89 12.19 -9.52 -9.91
N TYR A 90 11.96 -9.73 -11.21
CA TYR A 90 10.61 -9.76 -11.77
C TYR A 90 9.74 -10.86 -11.17
N ASN A 91 10.26 -12.10 -11.05
CA ASN A 91 9.60 -13.20 -10.33
C ASN A 91 9.12 -12.80 -8.92
N CYS A 92 10.02 -12.23 -8.13
CA CYS A 92 9.73 -11.80 -6.76
C CYS A 92 8.70 -10.66 -6.73
N THR A 93 8.78 -9.75 -7.71
CA THR A 93 7.87 -8.61 -7.82
C THR A 93 6.47 -9.06 -8.19
N GLU A 94 6.35 -9.93 -9.20
CA GLU A 94 5.08 -10.53 -9.61
C GLU A 94 4.40 -11.23 -8.43
N ALA A 95 5.15 -12.08 -7.71
CA ALA A 95 4.66 -12.78 -6.53
C ALA A 95 4.22 -11.82 -5.42
N LEU A 96 5.00 -10.76 -5.17
CA LEU A 96 4.68 -9.74 -4.17
C LEU A 96 3.39 -8.99 -4.52
N ILE A 97 3.25 -8.53 -5.76
CA ILE A 97 2.02 -7.87 -6.23
C ILE A 97 0.82 -8.81 -6.03
N ARG A 98 0.96 -10.08 -6.41
CA ARG A 98 -0.11 -11.07 -6.24
C ARG A 98 -0.49 -11.28 -4.78
N CYS A 99 0.50 -11.37 -3.88
CA CYS A 99 0.25 -11.51 -2.45
C CYS A 99 -0.54 -10.32 -1.90
N LEU A 100 -0.19 -9.10 -2.33
CA LEU A 100 -0.89 -7.88 -1.93
C LEU A 100 -2.34 -7.85 -2.47
N GLU A 101 -2.55 -8.24 -3.73
CA GLU A 101 -3.90 -8.36 -4.31
C GLU A 101 -4.77 -9.36 -3.53
N LEU A 102 -4.17 -10.46 -3.07
CA LEU A 102 -4.85 -11.51 -2.29
C LEU A 102 -4.97 -11.17 -0.80
N LYS A 103 -4.46 -10.02 -0.35
CA LYS A 103 -4.38 -9.62 1.07
C LYS A 103 -3.64 -10.64 1.93
N TRP A 104 -2.64 -11.30 1.39
CA TRP A 104 -1.75 -12.19 2.12
C TRP A 104 -0.57 -11.42 2.69
N LEU A 105 -0.05 -11.84 3.84
CA LEU A 105 1.15 -11.27 4.45
C LEU A 105 2.40 -11.72 3.67
N PRO A 106 3.09 -10.84 2.93
CA PRO A 106 4.28 -11.23 2.19
C PRO A 106 5.50 -11.23 3.11
N ILE A 107 6.38 -12.21 2.94
CA ILE A 107 7.69 -12.27 3.61
C ILE A 107 8.77 -12.31 2.52
N LEU A 108 9.58 -11.26 2.46
CA LEU A 108 10.70 -11.17 1.52
C LEU A 108 11.99 -11.65 2.19
N THR A 109 12.59 -12.72 1.66
CA THR A 109 13.81 -13.31 2.21
C THR A 109 14.95 -13.25 1.19
N GLY A 110 16.18 -13.55 1.63
CA GLY A 110 17.38 -13.63 0.80
C GLY A 110 18.55 -12.81 1.37
N PRO A 111 19.67 -12.70 0.65
CA PRO A 111 20.88 -12.10 1.18
C PRO A 111 20.72 -10.60 1.48
N GLU A 112 21.66 -10.08 2.25
CA GLU A 112 21.79 -8.64 2.45
C GLU A 112 22.02 -7.93 1.12
N LYS A 113 21.58 -6.67 1.04
CA LYS A 113 21.73 -5.81 -0.16
C LYS A 113 21.03 -6.32 -1.44
N SER A 114 20.12 -7.29 -1.36
CA SER A 114 19.30 -7.71 -2.51
C SER A 114 18.07 -6.83 -2.77
N GLU A 115 18.16 -5.53 -2.46
CA GLU A 115 17.14 -4.53 -2.83
C GLU A 115 15.69 -4.80 -2.35
N LYS A 116 15.48 -5.65 -1.34
CA LYS A 116 14.15 -6.02 -0.84
C LYS A 116 13.33 -4.80 -0.43
N SER A 117 13.93 -3.91 0.36
CA SER A 117 13.30 -2.66 0.80
C SER A 117 13.06 -1.70 -0.36
N SER A 118 13.95 -1.70 -1.36
CA SER A 118 13.82 -0.90 -2.57
C SER A 118 12.64 -1.36 -3.42
N LEU A 119 12.43 -2.67 -3.54
CA LEU A 119 11.29 -3.27 -4.22
C LEU A 119 9.95 -2.84 -3.59
N VAL A 120 9.85 -2.91 -2.26
CA VAL A 120 8.63 -2.49 -1.54
C VAL A 120 8.37 -0.99 -1.75
N LYS A 121 9.42 -0.16 -1.67
CA LYS A 121 9.33 1.29 -1.96
C LYS A 121 8.90 1.57 -3.41
N PHE A 122 9.44 0.82 -4.37
CA PHE A 122 9.09 0.92 -5.78
C PHE A 122 7.60 0.65 -6.00
N LEU A 123 7.06 -0.44 -5.45
CA LEU A 123 5.64 -0.78 -5.59
C LEU A 123 4.72 0.21 -4.85
N ALA A 124 5.10 0.63 -3.64
CA ALA A 124 4.32 1.62 -2.88
C ALA A 124 4.19 2.95 -3.64
N ALA A 125 5.28 3.41 -4.26
CA ALA A 125 5.28 4.60 -5.10
C ALA A 125 4.36 4.47 -6.32
N ARG A 126 4.40 3.34 -7.04
CA ARG A 126 3.51 3.09 -8.19
C ARG A 126 2.04 2.96 -7.77
N LYS A 127 1.80 2.36 -6.61
CA LYS A 127 0.44 2.22 -6.07
C LYS A 127 -0.10 3.53 -5.47
N GLY A 128 0.78 4.49 -5.18
CA GLY A 128 0.43 5.77 -4.57
C GLY A 128 0.04 5.67 -3.11
N VAL A 129 0.59 4.70 -2.38
CA VAL A 129 0.23 4.44 -0.97
C VAL A 129 1.37 4.82 -0.04
N GLN A 130 1.03 5.38 1.13
CA GLN A 130 2.01 5.70 2.15
C GLN A 130 2.67 4.43 2.68
N LEU A 131 3.98 4.31 2.50
CA LEU A 131 4.79 3.24 3.09
C LEU A 131 5.39 3.72 4.42
N ARG A 132 4.97 3.09 5.53
CA ARG A 132 5.62 3.26 6.83
C ARG A 132 6.59 2.10 7.06
N VAL A 133 7.81 2.42 7.49
CA VAL A 133 8.87 1.44 7.72
C VAL A 133 9.19 1.42 9.20
N PHE A 134 9.12 0.23 9.79
CA PHE A 134 9.53 -0.04 11.16
C PHE A 134 10.79 -0.91 11.14
N SER A 135 11.83 -0.49 11.83
CA SER A 135 13.06 -1.26 12.00
C SER A 135 12.98 -2.04 13.30
N LEU A 136 12.89 -3.37 13.21
CA LEU A 136 12.83 -4.24 14.39
C LEU A 136 14.25 -4.64 14.81
N HIS A 137 14.52 -4.58 16.11
CA HIS A 137 15.74 -5.09 16.74
C HIS A 137 15.38 -6.09 17.86
N SER A 138 16.38 -6.79 18.40
CA SER A 138 16.18 -7.80 19.47
C SER A 138 15.61 -7.23 20.79
N GLY A 139 15.56 -5.91 20.92
CA GLY A 139 14.97 -5.21 22.05
C GLY A 139 13.67 -4.48 21.73
N THR A 140 13.11 -4.65 20.53
CA THR A 140 11.79 -4.10 20.19
C THR A 140 10.74 -4.92 20.92
N ASP A 141 9.94 -4.25 21.77
CA ASP A 141 8.89 -4.89 22.55
C ASP A 141 7.51 -4.72 21.87
N THR A 142 6.52 -5.47 22.35
CA THR A 142 5.14 -5.43 21.90
C THR A 142 4.53 -4.03 22.04
N SER A 143 4.93 -3.28 23.08
CA SER A 143 4.49 -1.89 23.29
C SER A 143 4.97 -0.93 22.20
N ASP A 144 6.08 -1.22 21.52
CA ASP A 144 6.57 -0.39 20.42
C ASP A 144 5.71 -0.55 19.16
N LEU A 145 5.06 -1.71 19.02
CA LEU A 145 4.24 -2.05 17.85
C LEU A 145 2.76 -1.73 18.06
N ILE A 146 2.21 -2.14 19.19
CA ILE A 146 0.78 -1.98 19.52
C ILE A 146 0.53 -0.62 20.18
N GLY A 147 1.58 0.01 20.71
CA GLY A 147 1.50 1.19 21.56
C GLY A 147 1.44 0.81 23.03
N GLY A 148 2.08 1.63 23.87
CA GLY A 148 1.84 1.63 25.30
C GLY A 148 0.54 2.36 25.64
N PHE A 149 0.01 2.13 26.83
CA PHE A 149 -1.02 3.02 27.38
C PHE A 149 -0.38 4.36 27.72
N GLU A 150 -0.85 5.42 27.08
CA GLU A 150 -0.47 6.78 27.41
C GLU A 150 -1.69 7.54 27.92
N GLN A 151 -1.59 8.11 29.11
CA GLN A 151 -2.65 8.95 29.65
C GLN A 151 -2.93 10.13 28.70
N SER A 152 -4.18 10.55 28.62
CA SER A 152 -4.64 11.55 27.64
C SER A 152 -3.74 12.79 27.63
N ASN A 153 -2.98 12.97 26.54
CA ASN A 153 -2.17 14.14 26.30
C ASN A 153 -2.90 15.09 25.33
N MET A 154 -3.16 16.32 25.78
CA MET A 154 -3.81 17.36 24.97
C MET A 154 -3.05 17.66 23.67
N GLU A 155 -1.71 17.56 23.70
CA GLU A 155 -0.87 17.79 22.52
C GLU A 155 -1.14 16.76 21.42
N ARG A 156 -1.34 15.48 21.78
CA ARG A 156 -1.65 14.42 20.81
C ARG A 156 -3.03 14.58 20.18
N GLN A 157 -3.99 15.05 20.97
CA GLN A 157 -5.33 15.36 20.46
C GLN A 157 -5.26 16.49 19.43
N LEU A 158 -4.48 17.54 19.72
CA LEU A 158 -4.27 18.65 18.79
C LEU A 158 -3.57 18.19 17.51
N ILE A 159 -2.52 17.36 17.61
CA ILE A 159 -1.83 16.82 16.44
C ILE A 159 -2.79 16.00 15.57
N ALA A 160 -3.60 15.11 16.16
CA ALA A 160 -4.57 14.31 15.42
C ALA A 160 -5.59 15.19 14.68
N ILE A 161 -6.11 16.23 15.33
CA ILE A 161 -7.03 17.20 14.70
C ILE A 161 -6.36 17.91 13.52
N ILE A 162 -5.09 18.31 13.66
CA ILE A 162 -4.34 18.97 12.57
C ILE A 162 -4.12 18.02 11.39
N GLU A 163 -3.76 16.76 11.65
CA GLU A 163 -3.57 15.74 10.62
C GLU A 163 -4.87 15.45 9.86
N ASP A 164 -5.98 15.24 10.58
CA ASP A 164 -7.31 15.02 10.00
C ASP A 164 -7.74 16.23 9.14
N THR A 165 -7.50 17.45 9.63
CA THR A 165 -7.83 18.67 8.90
C THR A 165 -7.00 18.79 7.61
N CYS A 166 -5.70 18.51 7.67
CA CYS A 166 -4.84 18.51 6.49
C CYS A 166 -5.32 17.50 5.45
N GLN A 167 -5.73 16.30 5.88
CA GLN A 167 -6.22 15.26 4.98
C GLN A 167 -7.52 15.67 4.28
N ILE A 168 -8.46 16.29 5.00
CA ILE A 168 -9.71 16.80 4.42
C ILE A 168 -9.43 17.91 3.40
N ILE A 169 -8.49 18.81 3.69
CA ILE A 169 -8.11 19.88 2.74
C ILE A 169 -7.50 19.27 1.47
N GLN A 170 -6.58 18.32 1.61
CA GLN A 170 -5.97 17.63 0.47
C GLN A 170 -7.02 16.95 -0.41
N GLN A 171 -7.96 16.20 0.18
CA GLN A 171 -9.04 15.55 -0.54
C GLN A 171 -9.97 16.54 -1.27
N ASN A 172 -10.29 17.68 -0.66
CA ASN A 172 -11.12 18.70 -1.30
C ASN A 172 -10.39 19.39 -2.47
N LEU A 173 -9.08 19.65 -2.33
CA LEU A 173 -8.25 20.18 -3.41
C LEU A 173 -8.08 19.19 -4.57
N GLU A 174 -7.98 17.89 -4.28
CA GLU A 174 -7.94 16.82 -5.27
C GLU A 174 -9.24 16.73 -6.08
N ASN A 175 -10.39 16.91 -5.43
CA ASN A 175 -11.69 16.95 -6.09
C ASN A 175 -11.89 18.25 -6.91
N SER A 176 -11.03 19.26 -6.77
CA SER A 176 -11.27 20.61 -7.29
C SER A 176 -10.37 21.07 -8.45
N SER A 177 -9.56 20.24 -9.12
CA SER A 177 -8.85 20.72 -10.34
C SER A 177 -8.62 19.70 -11.47
N PRO A 178 -8.72 20.09 -12.77
CA PRO A 178 -9.43 21.25 -13.34
C PRO A 178 -10.42 20.89 -14.48
N CYS A 179 -11.63 21.44 -14.40
CA CYS A 179 -12.38 21.75 -15.61
C CYS A 179 -11.74 22.99 -16.25
N ARG A 180 -11.24 22.85 -17.48
CA ARG A 180 -10.92 23.96 -18.37
C ARG A 180 -12.22 24.73 -18.63
N ASP A 181 -12.44 25.82 -17.90
CA ASP A 181 -13.00 27.09 -18.38
C ASP A 181 -13.59 27.92 -17.21
N ALA A 182 -13.45 29.23 -17.33
CA ALA A 182 -14.06 30.29 -16.50
C ALA A 182 -13.46 30.59 -15.10
N SER A 183 -12.55 31.55 -15.12
CA SER A 183 -12.25 32.58 -14.12
C SER A 183 -13.22 32.78 -12.94
N THR A 184 -12.63 32.97 -11.75
CA THR A 184 -13.15 33.56 -10.48
C THR A 184 -13.75 32.64 -9.40
N THR A 185 -14.10 31.38 -9.66
CA THR A 185 -14.74 30.52 -8.64
C THR A 185 -13.76 29.69 -7.78
N ASN A 186 -12.52 29.49 -8.24
CA ASN A 186 -11.54 28.64 -7.53
C ASN A 186 -10.89 29.30 -6.30
N LEU A 187 -10.74 30.63 -6.28
CA LEU A 187 -10.19 31.36 -5.11
C LEU A 187 -11.22 31.50 -3.97
N GLU A 188 -12.52 31.54 -4.30
CA GLU A 188 -13.58 31.65 -3.31
C GLU A 188 -13.81 30.33 -2.54
N MET A 189 -13.62 29.17 -3.20
CA MET A 189 -13.71 27.85 -2.56
C MET A 189 -12.59 27.66 -1.51
N SER A 190 -11.32 27.92 -1.86
CA SER A 190 -10.23 27.87 -0.87
C SER A 190 -10.41 28.88 0.27
N CYS A 191 -11.04 30.03 0.03
CA CYS A 191 -11.40 30.98 1.10
C CYS A 191 -12.55 30.49 1.99
N ARG A 192 -13.50 29.71 1.45
CA ARG A 192 -14.59 29.10 2.22
C ARG A 192 -14.07 28.00 3.14
N ASP A 193 -13.14 27.20 2.64
CA ASP A 193 -12.47 26.16 3.42
C ASP A 193 -11.58 26.77 4.51
N LEU A 194 -10.80 27.82 4.19
CA LEU A 194 -10.04 28.57 5.20
C LEU A 194 -10.94 29.29 6.23
N LYS A 195 -12.12 29.78 5.83
CA LYS A 195 -13.09 30.39 6.75
C LYS A 195 -13.78 29.34 7.62
N CYS A 196 -14.07 28.15 7.08
CA CYS A 196 -14.57 27.01 7.85
C CYS A 196 -13.53 26.60 8.89
N LEU A 197 -12.27 26.46 8.48
CA LEU A 197 -11.11 26.13 9.31
C LEU A 197 -10.89 27.19 10.41
N LYS A 198 -10.94 28.48 10.07
CA LYS A 198 -10.91 29.58 11.03
C LYS A 198 -12.11 29.53 11.98
N SER A 199 -13.31 29.23 11.49
CA SER A 199 -14.51 29.14 12.36
C SER A 199 -14.47 27.93 13.29
N LEU A 200 -13.92 26.80 12.85
CA LEU A 200 -13.70 25.64 13.70
C LEU A 200 -12.71 26.00 14.80
N ILE A 201 -11.49 26.45 14.45
CA ILE A 201 -10.44 26.85 15.40
C ILE A 201 -10.93 27.93 16.39
N PHE A 202 -11.68 28.93 15.92
CA PHE A 202 -12.20 30.00 16.78
C PHE A 202 -13.50 29.65 17.55
N SER A 203 -14.22 28.58 17.19
CA SER A 203 -15.41 28.13 17.94
C SER A 203 -15.08 27.17 19.09
N PHE A 204 -13.82 26.74 19.24
CA PHE A 204 -13.42 25.79 20.27
C PHE A 204 -13.29 26.44 21.65
N ASP A 205 -14.41 26.47 22.36
CA ASP A 205 -14.41 26.50 23.84
C ASP A 205 -13.87 25.15 24.34
N THR A 206 -12.75 25.20 25.06
CA THR A 206 -12.00 24.04 25.56
C THR A 206 -12.84 23.11 26.46
N GLU A 207 -13.93 23.61 27.05
CA GLU A 207 -14.86 22.84 27.90
C GLU A 207 -15.73 21.84 27.11
N LYS A 208 -16.06 22.12 25.85
CA LYS A 208 -16.91 21.22 25.04
C LYS A 208 -16.17 20.00 24.52
N LEU A 209 -14.84 20.05 24.43
CA LEU A 209 -14.01 18.92 24.00
C LEU A 209 -13.96 17.80 25.05
N VAL A 210 -13.93 18.15 26.34
CA VAL A 210 -14.05 17.16 27.42
C VAL A 210 -15.43 16.50 27.41
N ALA A 211 -16.48 17.26 27.09
CA ALA A 211 -17.85 16.73 26.98
C ALA A 211 -18.06 15.82 25.76
N LEU A 212 -17.49 16.17 24.60
CA LEU A 212 -17.58 15.35 23.38
C LEU A 212 -16.70 14.10 23.46
N GLN A 213 -15.51 14.18 24.06
CA GLN A 213 -14.69 12.99 24.35
C GLN A 213 -15.45 12.02 25.27
N SER A 214 -16.14 12.55 26.29
CA SER A 214 -16.98 11.75 27.19
C SER A 214 -18.18 11.12 26.48
N GLN A 215 -18.79 11.80 25.52
CA GLN A 215 -19.92 11.28 24.74
C GLN A 215 -19.51 10.24 23.67
N VAL A 216 -18.37 10.44 23.00
CA VAL A 216 -17.84 9.48 22.02
C VAL A 216 -17.35 8.20 22.70
N VAL A 217 -16.76 8.31 23.90
CA VAL A 217 -16.40 7.14 24.73
C VAL A 217 -17.64 6.40 25.23
N ALA A 218 -18.73 7.11 25.59
CA ALA A 218 -20.00 6.49 26.00
C ALA A 218 -20.73 5.79 24.84
N LEU A 219 -20.67 6.34 23.62
CA LEU A 219 -21.26 5.73 22.43
C LEU A 219 -20.52 4.46 21.98
N ASN A 220 -19.19 4.44 22.11
CA ASN A 220 -18.39 3.25 21.77
C ASN A 220 -18.41 2.17 22.86
N GLY A 221 -18.74 2.50 24.11
CA GLY A 221 -18.97 1.53 25.18
C GLY A 221 -20.31 0.77 25.09
N SER A 222 -21.27 1.30 24.32
CA SER A 222 -22.61 0.69 24.15
C SER A 222 -22.69 -0.32 23.00
N MET A 223 -21.60 -0.56 22.25
CA MET A 223 -21.59 -1.42 21.07
C MET A 223 -20.64 -2.63 21.20
N ALA A 224 -20.43 -3.11 22.44
CA ALA A 224 -19.85 -4.42 22.68
C ALA A 224 -20.96 -5.49 22.62
N PRO A 225 -20.90 -6.48 21.70
CA PRO A 225 -21.91 -7.52 21.62
C PRO A 225 -21.73 -8.51 22.78
N SER A 226 -22.87 -8.98 23.29
CA SER A 226 -23.00 -10.20 24.10
C SER A 226 -22.91 -11.43 23.21
#